data_AF-A0A1V5CAM2-F1
#
_entry.id   AF-A0A1V5CAM2-F1
#
_cell.length_a   1.000
_cell.length_b   1.000
_cell.length_c   1.000
_cell.angle_alpha   90.00
_cell.angle_beta   90.00
_cell.angle_gamma   90.00
#
_symmetry.space_group_name_H-M   'P 1'
#
loop_
_entity.id
_entity.type
_entity.pdbx_description
1 polymer ?
#
loop_
_entity_poly.entity_id
_entity_poly.type
_entity_poly.pdbx_seq_one_letter_code
_entity_poly.pdbx_strand_id
1 'polypeptide(L)'
;MKRYNERQVHSTTGEIPAVRFERALEEGKTLFRPFKLPFPYQSTKDIFGLRGTRTTNAYRKISVNGMEFRVPGVDPYGKVDIRMI
;
A
#
# COMPACT_ATOMS: atom_id res chain seq x y z
N MET A 1 19.72 -4.62 8.18
CA MET A 1 18.51 -4.91 8.98
C MET A 1 18.59 -6.20 9.79
N LYS A 2 19.03 -7.34 9.22
CA LYS A 2 19.10 -8.63 9.92
C LYS A 2 19.84 -8.59 11.27
N ARG A 3 21.00 -7.94 11.34
CA ARG A 3 21.77 -7.83 12.60
C ARG A 3 20.97 -7.21 13.74
N TYR A 4 20.27 -6.10 13.50
CA TYR A 4 19.52 -5.41 14.55
C TYR A 4 18.30 -6.23 14.99
N ASN A 5 17.49 -6.70 14.03
CA ASN A 5 16.24 -7.40 14.33
C ASN A 5 16.46 -8.81 14.89
N GLU A 6 17.50 -9.52 14.44
CA GLU A 6 17.67 -10.96 14.69
C GLU A 6 18.81 -11.30 15.67
N ARG A 7 19.75 -10.37 15.93
CA ARG A 7 20.96 -10.67 16.73
C ARG A 7 21.28 -9.67 17.82
N GLN A 8 20.93 -8.40 17.62
CA GLN A 8 21.31 -7.34 18.54
C GLN A 8 20.34 -7.31 19.72
N VAL A 9 20.90 -7.33 20.92
CA VAL A 9 20.14 -7.06 22.14
C VAL A 9 19.88 -5.57 22.22
N HIS A 10 18.60 -5.19 22.31
CA HIS A 10 18.21 -3.79 22.42
C HIS A 10 18.52 -3.24 23.81
N SER A 11 19.24 -2.12 23.90
CA SER A 11 19.66 -1.55 25.19
C SER A 11 18.50 -1.26 26.15
N THR A 12 17.38 -0.76 25.64
CA THR A 12 16.21 -0.44 26.46
C THR A 12 15.44 -1.67 26.95
N THR A 13 15.34 -2.72 26.15
CA THR A 13 14.47 -3.87 26.49
C THR A 13 15.23 -5.12 26.90
N GLY A 14 16.56 -5.15 26.74
CA GLY A 14 17.39 -6.31 27.07
C GLY A 14 17.15 -7.53 26.19
N GLU A 15 16.45 -7.36 25.06
CA GLU A 15 15.96 -8.46 24.22
C GLU A 15 16.28 -8.22 22.75
N ILE A 16 16.34 -9.32 21.99
CA ILE A 16 16.42 -9.27 20.53
C ILE A 16 15.03 -8.88 19.98
N PRO A 17 14.92 -7.87 19.09
CA PRO A 17 13.63 -7.38 18.62
C PRO A 17 12.69 -8.44 18.04
N ALA A 18 13.21 -9.39 17.26
CA ALA A 18 12.41 -10.47 16.68
C ALA A 18 11.80 -11.38 17.75
N VAL A 19 12.60 -11.83 18.72
CA VAL A 19 12.15 -12.68 19.83
C VAL A 19 11.09 -11.97 20.67
N ARG A 20 11.32 -10.69 20.98
CA ARG A 20 10.35 -9.87 21.72
C ARG A 20 9.03 -9.73 20.96
N PHE A 21 9.10 -9.57 19.63
CA PHE A 21 7.93 -9.44 18.78
C PHE A 21 7.11 -10.74 18.72
N GLU A 22 7.76 -11.90 18.54
CA GLU A 22 7.11 -13.20 18.55
C GLU A 22 6.41 -13.47 19.89
N ARG A 23 7.10 -13.26 21.01
CA ARG A 23 6.48 -13.40 22.35
C ARG A 23 5.28 -12.48 22.54
N ALA A 24 5.37 -11.23 22.08
CA ALA A 24 4.25 -10.31 22.20
C ALA A 24 3.01 -10.81 21.42
N LEU A 25 3.21 -11.40 20.23
CA LEU A 25 2.13 -12.02 19.45
C LEU A 25 1.52 -13.23 20.17
N GLU A 26 2.35 -14.12 20.73
CA GLU A 26 1.90 -15.30 21.48
C GLU A 26 1.14 -14.94 22.76
N GLU A 27 1.63 -13.95 23.50
CA GLU A 27 0.99 -13.46 24.73
C GLU A 27 -0.23 -12.56 24.49
N GLY A 28 -0.53 -12.23 23.22
CA GLY A 28 -1.60 -11.29 22.87
C GLY A 28 -1.34 -9.84 23.31
N LYS A 29 -0.13 -9.52 23.77
CA LYS A 29 0.28 -8.18 24.22
C LYS A 29 0.77 -7.33 23.06
N THR A 30 -0.06 -7.19 22.01
CA THR A 30 0.28 -6.39 20.84
C THR A 30 -0.84 -5.43 20.45
N LEU A 31 -0.44 -4.35 19.78
CA LEU A 31 -1.38 -3.45 19.10
C LEU A 31 -1.62 -3.85 17.63
N PHE A 32 -0.96 -4.91 17.15
CA PHE A 32 -1.14 -5.38 15.78
C PHE A 32 -2.50 -6.04 15.64
N ARG A 33 -3.19 -5.68 14.55
CA ARG A 33 -4.49 -6.22 14.20
C ARG A 33 -4.35 -6.90 12.84
N PRO A 34 -5.12 -7.97 12.56
CA PRO A 34 -5.20 -8.52 11.23
C PRO A 34 -5.49 -7.41 10.22
N PHE A 35 -4.61 -7.26 9.24
CA PHE A 35 -4.80 -6.25 8.22
C PHE A 35 -6.04 -6.59 7.40
N LYS A 36 -7.03 -5.69 7.42
CA LYS A 36 -8.23 -5.80 6.59
C LYS A 36 -8.20 -4.69 5.55
N LEU A 37 -8.43 -5.07 4.30
CA LEU A 37 -8.51 -4.11 3.22
C LEU A 37 -9.75 -3.22 3.44
N PRO A 38 -9.60 -1.89 3.55
CA PRO A 38 -10.74 -1.01 3.69
C PRO A 38 -11.54 -1.01 2.38
N PHE A 39 -12.86 -0.99 2.48
CA PHE A 39 -13.69 -0.65 1.32
C PHE A 39 -13.32 0.76 0.84
N PRO A 40 -13.27 1.04 -0.48
CA PRO A 40 -13.63 0.19 -1.63
C PRO A 40 -12.44 -0.53 -2.29
N TYR A 41 -11.30 -0.65 -1.60
CA TYR A 41 -10.11 -1.25 -2.19
C TYR A 41 -10.28 -2.77 -2.34
N GLN A 42 -9.71 -3.34 -3.40
CA GLN A 42 -9.79 -4.79 -3.68
C GLN A 42 -8.42 -5.48 -3.59
N SER A 43 -7.32 -4.73 -3.71
CA SER A 43 -5.96 -5.21 -3.54
C SER A 43 -5.14 -4.32 -2.60
N THR A 44 -4.11 -4.87 -1.94
CA THR A 44 -3.09 -4.07 -1.23
C THR A 44 -2.38 -3.09 -2.17
N LYS A 45 -2.28 -3.47 -3.44
CA LYS A 45 -1.72 -2.63 -4.51
C LYS A 45 -2.54 -1.35 -4.74
N ASP A 46 -3.83 -1.36 -4.46
CA ASP A 46 -4.66 -0.15 -4.52
C ASP A 46 -4.33 0.87 -3.44
N ILE A 47 -3.83 0.40 -2.30
CA ILE A 47 -3.54 1.25 -1.14
C ILE A 47 -2.19 1.91 -1.30
N PHE A 48 -1.18 1.11 -1.61
CA PHE A 48 0.23 1.54 -1.65
C PHE A 48 0.71 1.97 -3.04
N GLY A 49 -0.11 1.79 -4.09
CA GLY A 49 0.20 2.27 -5.43
C GLY A 49 0.24 3.80 -5.54
N LEU A 50 0.96 4.30 -6.53
CA LEU A 50 0.99 5.72 -6.86
C LEU A 50 -0.39 6.17 -7.35
N ARG A 51 -0.86 7.30 -6.83
CA ARG A 51 -2.18 7.86 -7.17
C ARG A 51 -2.00 9.08 -8.05
N GLY A 52 -2.89 9.25 -9.00
CA GLY A 52 -2.96 10.47 -9.81
C GLY A 52 -4.37 10.68 -10.34
N THR A 53 -4.67 11.91 -10.70
CA THR A 53 -5.91 12.25 -11.40
C THR A 53 -5.57 12.74 -12.81
N ARG A 54 -6.29 12.24 -13.80
CA ARG A 54 -6.15 12.63 -15.21
C ARG A 54 -7.49 13.03 -15.78
N THR A 55 -7.45 13.84 -16.84
CA THR A 55 -8.64 14.21 -17.59
C THR A 55 -8.62 13.43 -18.90
N THR A 56 -9.75 12.80 -19.25
CA THR A 56 -9.89 12.11 -20.53
C THR A 56 -9.89 13.12 -21.69
N ASN A 57 -9.41 12.71 -22.86
CA ASN A 57 -9.57 13.52 -24.07
C ASN A 57 -10.97 13.31 -24.71
N ALA A 58 -11.21 13.95 -25.86
CA ALA A 58 -12.45 13.80 -26.64
C ALA A 58 -12.81 12.33 -26.95
N TYR A 59 -11.80 11.47 -27.06
CA TYR A 59 -11.92 10.05 -27.38
C TYR A 59 -11.93 9.14 -26.15
N ARG A 60 -12.13 9.70 -24.94
CA ARG A 60 -12.13 8.97 -23.66
C ARG A 60 -10.81 8.24 -23.39
N LYS A 61 -9.68 8.82 -23.80
CA LYS A 61 -8.34 8.29 -23.52
C LYS A 61 -7.59 9.16 -22.51
N ILE A 62 -6.70 8.53 -21.75
CA ILE A 62 -5.69 9.21 -20.92
C ILE A 62 -4.29 8.80 -21.39
N SER A 63 -3.31 9.68 -21.17
CA SER A 63 -1.90 9.37 -21.44
C SER A 63 -1.11 9.35 -20.13
N VAL A 64 -0.30 8.30 -19.93
CA VAL A 64 0.61 8.14 -18.81
C VAL A 64 1.96 7.72 -19.36
N ASN A 65 2.99 8.55 -19.14
CA ASN A 65 4.36 8.33 -19.66
C ASN A 65 4.41 8.01 -21.16
N GLY A 66 3.58 8.67 -21.97
CA GLY A 66 3.52 8.47 -23.42
C GLY A 66 2.67 7.28 -23.88
N MET A 67 2.19 6.42 -22.96
CA MET A 67 1.25 5.34 -23.27
C MET A 67 -0.19 5.83 -23.15
N GLU A 68 -1.00 5.55 -24.17
CA GLU A 68 -2.44 5.88 -24.18
C GLU A 68 -3.29 4.71 -23.68
N PHE A 69 -4.25 5.02 -22.81
CA PHE A 69 -5.22 4.05 -22.29
C PHE A 69 -6.63 4.57 -22.53
N ARG A 70 -7.50 3.73 -23.11
CA ARG A 70 -8.92 4.04 -23.26
C ARG A 70 -9.65 3.75 -21.96
N VAL A 71 -10.42 4.70 -21.46
CA VAL A 71 -11.20 4.59 -20.23
C VAL A 71 -12.69 4.50 -20.59
N PRO A 72 -13.29 3.29 -20.57
CA PRO A 72 -14.71 3.13 -20.84
C PRO A 72 -15.56 3.70 -19.70
N GLY A 73 -16.79 4.12 -20.00
CA GLY A 73 -17.77 4.55 -18.98
C GLY A 73 -17.55 5.95 -18.39
N VAL A 74 -16.63 6.75 -18.95
CA VAL A 74 -16.39 8.13 -18.51
C VAL A 74 -16.66 9.09 -19.66
N ASP A 75 -17.21 10.26 -19.35
CA ASP A 75 -17.46 11.30 -20.34
C ASP A 75 -16.15 11.85 -20.94
N PRO A 76 -16.19 12.33 -22.20
CA PRO A 76 -15.10 13.13 -22.74
C PRO A 76 -14.79 14.31 -21.81
N TYR A 77 -13.51 14.56 -21.55
CA TYR A 77 -13.05 15.59 -20.60
C TYR A 77 -13.46 15.35 -19.14
N GLY A 78 -13.88 14.13 -18.80
CA GLY A 78 -14.12 13.69 -17.43
C GLY A 78 -12.81 13.48 -16.65
N LYS A 79 -12.85 13.75 -15.34
CA LYS A 79 -11.75 13.42 -14.43
C LYS A 79 -11.81 11.95 -14.04
N VAL A 80 -10.66 11.29 -14.05
CA VAL A 80 -10.50 9.89 -13.65
C VAL A 80 -9.33 9.76 -12.70
N ASP A 81 -9.53 8.96 -11.65
CA ASP A 81 -8.47 8.60 -10.72
C ASP A 81 -7.77 7.33 -11.21
N ILE A 82 -6.44 7.41 -11.28
CA ILE A 82 -5.57 6.32 -11.68
C ILE A 82 -4.74 5.83 -10.48
N ARG A 83 -4.52 4.52 -10.46
CA ARG A 83 -3.62 3.85 -9.52
C ARG A 83 -2.57 3.10 -10.32
N MET A 84 -1.30 3.41 -10.09
CA MET A 84 -0.15 2.84 -10.79
C MET A 84 0.67 2.01 -9.80
N ILE A 85 1.10 0.83 -10.24
CA ILE A 85 1.83 -0.17 -9.44
C ILE A 85 3.15 -0.47 -10.14
#